data_AF-A0A358STH9-F1
#
_entry.id   AF-A0A358STH9-F1
#
_cell.length_a   1.000
_cell.length_b   1.000
_cell.length_c   1.000
_cell.angle_alpha   90.00
_cell.angle_beta   90.00
_cell.angle_gamma   90.00
#
_symmetry.space_group_name_H-M   'P 1'
#
loop_
_entity.id
_entity.type
_entity.pdbx_description
1 polymer ?
#
loop_
_entity_poly.entity_id
_entity_poly.type
_entity_poly.pdbx_seq_one_letter_code
_entity_poly.pdbx_strand_id
1 'polypeptide(L)'
;MPAIPQSTQNSITLRLLHHGRDRHPALARVTTHFRGPFAYVTGVLPDSTELPLCRLRYGGSAHSFGFAIYPAARGRYDDAVLLTGSPVGTPEEALDTACAVHLADHDS
;
A
#
# COMPACT_ATOMS: atom_id res chain seq x y z
N MET A 1 -19.34 -3.28 4.98
CA MET A 1 -18.44 -4.33 4.43
C MET A 1 -17.79 -5.03 5.61
N PRO A 2 -17.59 -6.36 5.55
CA PRO A 2 -16.95 -7.09 6.64
C PRO A 2 -15.50 -6.62 6.83
N ALA A 3 -15.01 -6.73 8.06
CA ALA A 3 -13.60 -6.53 8.35
C ALA A 3 -12.76 -7.60 7.62
N ILE A 4 -11.51 -7.26 7.33
CA ILE A 4 -10.58 -8.19 6.67
C ILE A 4 -10.34 -9.38 7.60
N PRO A 5 -10.58 -10.64 7.17
CA PRO A 5 -10.28 -11.81 7.99
C PRO A 5 -8.80 -11.85 8.38
N GLN A 6 -8.47 -12.33 9.58
CA GLN A 6 -7.09 -12.34 10.09
C GLN A 6 -6.13 -13.14 9.19
N SER A 7 -6.59 -14.22 8.56
CA SER A 7 -5.81 -14.97 7.57
C SER A 7 -5.46 -14.12 6.35
N THR A 8 -6.38 -13.28 5.89
CA THR A 8 -6.16 -12.32 4.80
C THR A 8 -5.25 -11.18 5.24
N GLN A 9 -5.38 -10.68 6.48
CA GLN A 9 -4.48 -9.67 7.03
C GLN A 9 -3.03 -10.18 7.02
N ASN A 10 -2.78 -11.38 7.56
CA ASN A 10 -1.46 -12.00 7.58
C ASN A 10 -0.90 -12.19 6.17
N SER A 11 -1.73 -12.66 5.24
CA SER A 11 -1.34 -12.83 3.83
C SER A 11 -0.93 -11.50 3.19
N ILE A 12 -1.72 -10.44 3.36
CA ILE A 12 -1.40 -9.09 2.85
C ILE A 12 -0.08 -8.60 3.43
N THR A 13 0.09 -8.68 4.75
CA THR A 13 1.31 -8.21 5.42
C THR A 13 2.54 -8.94 4.93
N LEU A 14 2.50 -10.26 4.80
CA LEU A 14 3.63 -11.04 4.30
C LEU A 14 3.97 -10.71 2.84
N ARG A 15 2.95 -10.60 1.99
CA ARG A 15 3.12 -10.24 0.56
C ARG A 15 3.75 -8.86 0.41
N LEU A 16 3.25 -7.86 1.12
CA LEU A 16 3.79 -6.50 1.09
C LEU A 16 5.20 -6.41 1.65
N LEU A 17 5.50 -7.14 2.74
CA LEU A 17 6.82 -7.16 3.34
C LEU A 17 7.86 -7.81 2.43
N HIS A 18 7.51 -8.90 1.76
CA HIS A 18 8.39 -9.56 0.79
C HIS A 18 8.60 -8.68 -0.45
N HIS A 19 7.50 -8.21 -1.06
CA HIS A 19 7.54 -7.40 -2.28
C HIS A 19 8.27 -6.07 -2.07
N GLY A 20 8.06 -5.42 -0.91
CA GLY A 20 8.74 -4.19 -0.54
C GLY A 20 10.26 -4.36 -0.47
N ARG A 21 10.73 -5.46 0.13
CA ARG A 21 12.17 -5.76 0.23
C ARG A 21 12.79 -6.09 -1.12
N ASP A 22 12.07 -6.81 -1.97
CA ASP A 22 12.58 -7.27 -3.26
C ASP A 22 12.66 -6.15 -4.30
N ARG A 23 11.70 -5.22 -4.32
CA ARG A 23 11.58 -4.20 -5.37
C ARG A 23 11.93 -2.78 -4.95
N HIS A 24 11.90 -2.48 -3.65
CA HIS A 24 12.06 -1.11 -3.15
C HIS A 24 13.20 -1.05 -2.12
N PRO A 25 14.48 -1.18 -2.54
CA PRO A 25 15.63 -1.16 -1.63
C PRO A 25 15.80 0.18 -0.88
N ALA A 26 15.15 1.25 -1.36
CA ALA A 26 15.10 2.53 -0.67
C ALA A 26 14.25 2.48 0.63
N LEU A 27 13.33 1.52 0.75
CA LEU A 27 12.53 1.33 1.97
C LEU A 27 13.27 0.37 2.91
N ALA A 28 13.43 0.77 4.17
CA ALA A 28 13.94 -0.12 5.21
C ALA A 28 12.93 -1.22 5.55
N ARG A 29 11.63 -0.90 5.53
CA ARG A 29 10.54 -1.84 5.80
C ARG A 29 9.21 -1.31 5.27
N VAL A 30 8.26 -2.20 4.99
CA VAL A 30 6.85 -1.88 4.80
C VAL A 30 6.04 -2.38 6.00
N THR A 31 5.15 -1.53 6.53
CA THR A 31 4.22 -1.87 7.61
C THR A 31 2.78 -1.79 7.12
N THR A 32 1.91 -2.57 7.77
CA THR A 32 0.48 -2.60 7.47
C THR A 32 -0.35 -2.49 8.74
N HIS A 33 -1.33 -1.59 8.73
CA HIS A 33 -2.30 -1.42 9.79
C HIS A 33 -3.71 -1.67 9.28
N PHE A 34 -4.48 -2.50 9.98
CA PHE A 34 -5.84 -2.87 9.56
C PHE A 34 -6.89 -2.15 10.41
N ARG A 35 -7.89 -1.56 9.76
CA ARG A 35 -9.03 -0.91 10.43
C ARG A 35 -10.32 -1.18 9.65
N GLY A 36 -11.17 -2.05 10.20
CA GLY A 36 -12.40 -2.46 9.53
C GLY A 36 -12.11 -3.12 8.17
N PRO A 37 -12.69 -2.62 7.06
CA PRO A 37 -12.45 -3.16 5.72
C PRO A 37 -11.19 -2.59 5.05
N PHE A 38 -10.38 -1.80 5.76
CA PHE A 38 -9.24 -1.09 5.18
C PHE A 38 -7.91 -1.64 5.72
N ALA A 39 -6.91 -1.71 4.84
CA ALA A 39 -5.50 -1.89 5.20
C ALA A 39 -4.73 -0.63 4.80
N TYR A 40 -4.02 -0.04 5.74
CA TYR A 40 -3.18 1.14 5.56
C TYR A 40 -1.75 0.66 5.42
N VAL A 41 -1.10 1.04 4.31
CA VAL A 41 0.26 0.64 3.98
C VAL A 41 1.19 1.83 4.16
N THR A 42 2.23 1.65 4.96
CA THR A 42 3.22 2.67 5.27
C THR A 42 4.61 2.13 4.92
N GLY A 43 5.38 2.92 4.18
CA GLY A 43 6.80 2.68 3.93
C GLY A 43 7.62 3.32 5.05
N VAL A 44 8.62 2.62 5.55
CA VAL A 44 9.57 3.15 6.54
C VAL A 44 10.91 3.32 5.85
N LEU A 45 11.43 4.54 5.85
CA LEU A 45 12.74 4.88 5.30
C LEU A 45 13.87 4.50 6.28
N PRO A 46 15.15 4.44 5.82
CA PRO A 46 16.29 4.08 6.66
C PRO A 46 16.51 5.02 7.85
N ASP A 47 16.06 6.26 7.74
CA ASP A 47 16.08 7.29 8.80
C ASP A 47 14.91 7.15 9.80
N SER A 48 14.11 6.08 9.70
CA SER A 48 12.88 5.85 10.46
C SER A 48 11.71 6.78 10.12
N THR A 49 11.79 7.54 9.02
CA THR A 49 10.66 8.33 8.53
C THR A 49 9.55 7.42 8.02
N GLU A 50 8.34 7.61 8.54
CA GLU A 50 7.14 6.90 8.10
C GLU A 50 6.45 7.67 6.97
N LEU A 51 6.35 7.02 5.81
CA LEU A 51 5.71 7.55 4.62
C LEU A 51 4.40 6.80 4.36
N PRO A 52 3.23 7.43 4.52
CA PRO A 52 1.96 6.81 4.18
C PRO A 52 1.91 6.61 2.66
N LEU A 53 1.91 5.36 2.21
CA LEU A 53 1.98 5.03 0.78
C LEU A 53 0.59 4.99 0.17
N CYS A 54 -0.21 4.03 0.63
CA CYS A 54 -1.54 3.77 0.09
C CYS A 54 -2.48 3.11 1.10
N ARG A 55 -3.76 3.05 0.75
CA ARG A 55 -4.81 2.37 1.49
C ARG A 55 -5.50 1.39 0.56
N LEU A 56 -5.60 0.16 1.03
CA LEU A 56 -6.33 -0.92 0.39
C LEU A 56 -7.72 -1.04 1.01
N ARG A 57 -8.74 -1.18 0.17
CA ARG A 57 -10.12 -1.47 0.59
C ARG A 57 -10.48 -2.88 0.19
N TYR A 58 -10.80 -3.73 1.16
CA TYR A 58 -11.19 -5.11 0.92
C TYR A 58 -12.57 -5.21 0.26
N GLY A 59 -12.59 -5.75 -0.96
CA GLY A 59 -13.80 -5.96 -1.75
C GLY A 59 -14.53 -7.28 -1.49
N GLY A 60 -13.97 -8.16 -0.65
CA GLY A 60 -14.48 -9.52 -0.42
C GLY A 60 -13.60 -10.63 -1.02
N SER A 61 -12.49 -10.27 -1.67
CA SER A 61 -11.49 -11.22 -2.20
C SER A 61 -10.08 -10.77 -1.85
N ALA A 62 -9.18 -11.73 -1.59
CA ALA A 62 -7.75 -11.49 -1.31
C ALA A 62 -6.94 -11.09 -2.57
N HIS A 63 -7.60 -10.94 -3.72
CA HIS A 63 -7.00 -10.53 -4.99
C HIS A 63 -7.64 -9.26 -5.57
N SER A 64 -8.62 -8.68 -4.87
CA SER A 64 -9.37 -7.52 -5.36
C SER A 64 -9.50 -6.51 -4.23
N PHE A 65 -8.50 -5.64 -4.14
CA PHE A 65 -8.50 -4.53 -3.22
C PHE A 65 -8.68 -3.23 -3.99
N GLY A 66 -9.62 -2.39 -3.54
CA GLY A 66 -9.73 -1.01 -4.01
C GLY A 66 -8.52 -0.21 -3.56
N PHE A 67 -7.99 0.62 -4.44
CA PHE A 67 -6.75 1.35 -4.20
C PHE A 67 -7.01 2.85 -3.97
N ALA A 68 -6.40 3.39 -2.92
CA ALA A 68 -6.32 4.82 -2.69
C ALA A 68 -4.86 5.20 -2.38
N ILE A 69 -4.35 6.23 -3.05
CA ILE A 69 -3.01 6.75 -2.82
C ILE A 69 -3.06 7.89 -1.80
N TYR A 70 -1.98 8.09 -1.06
CA TYR A 70 -1.85 9.25 -0.17
C TYR A 70 -0.90 10.27 -0.80
N PRO A 71 -1.36 11.32 -1.50
CA PRO A 71 -0.46 12.32 -2.04
C PRO A 71 0.05 13.21 -0.89
N ALA A 72 1.37 13.33 -0.72
CA ALA A 72 1.98 14.20 0.29
C ALA A 72 1.45 15.65 0.18
N ALA A 73 1.24 16.13 -1.06
CA ALA A 73 0.69 17.46 -1.35
C ALA A 73 -0.76 17.69 -0.87
N ARG A 74 -1.57 16.63 -0.71
CA ARG A 74 -3.00 16.75 -0.36
C ARG A 74 -3.33 16.31 1.06
N GLY A 75 -2.44 15.59 1.73
CA GLY A 75 -2.61 15.15 3.12
C GLY A 75 -3.82 14.26 3.37
N ARG A 76 -4.35 13.58 2.33
CA ARG A 76 -5.50 12.67 2.43
C ARG A 76 -5.38 11.52 1.46
N TYR A 77 -6.01 10.38 1.78
CA TYR A 77 -6.17 9.28 0.83
C TYR A 77 -7.18 9.67 -0.25
N ASP A 78 -6.76 9.63 -1.51
CA ASP A 78 -7.59 9.85 -2.69
C ASP A 78 -7.67 8.54 -3.49
N ASP A 79 -8.86 8.20 -3.97
CA ASP A 79 -9.03 6.96 -4.75
C ASP A 79 -8.22 7.09 -6.05
N ALA A 80 -7.46 6.05 -6.39
CA ALA A 80 -6.49 6.10 -7.48
C ALA A 80 -6.56 4.82 -8.33
N VAL A 81 -5.98 4.90 -9.52
CA VAL A 81 -5.78 3.76 -10.40
C VAL A 81 -4.36 3.21 -10.24
N LEU A 82 -4.24 1.89 -10.32
CA LEU A 82 -2.96 1.21 -10.36
C LEU A 82 -2.22 1.54 -11.67
N LEU A 83 -0.91 1.29 -11.71
CA LEU A 83 -0.12 1.37 -12.95
C LEU A 83 -0.64 0.44 -14.06
N THR A 84 -1.41 -0.59 -13.71
CA THR A 84 -2.11 -1.48 -14.65
C THR A 84 -3.34 -0.83 -15.31
N GLY A 85 -3.72 0.38 -14.91
CA GLY A 85 -4.92 1.08 -15.36
C GLY A 85 -6.21 0.65 -14.65
N SER A 86 -6.14 -0.29 -13.71
CA SER A 86 -7.30 -0.78 -12.97
C SER A 86 -7.46 -0.10 -11.60
N PRO A 87 -8.68 0.23 -11.14
CA PRO A 87 -8.93 0.80 -9.81
C PRO A 87 -8.89 -0.25 -8.68
N VAL A 88 -8.77 -1.52 -9.06
CA VAL A 88 -8.69 -2.69 -8.18
C VAL A 88 -7.55 -3.58 -8.63
N GLY A 89 -6.87 -4.18 -7.66
CA GLY A 89 -5.83 -5.16 -7.94
C GLY A 89 -5.27 -5.81 -6.68
N THR A 90 -4.06 -6.32 -6.81
CA THR A 90 -3.32 -6.99 -5.74
C THR A 90 -2.64 -5.98 -4.81
N PRO A 91 -2.36 -6.34 -3.55
CA PRO A 91 -1.62 -5.48 -2.64
C PRO A 91 -0.22 -5.12 -3.16
N GLU A 92 0.43 -6.00 -3.93
CA GLU A 92 1.75 -5.76 -4.53
C GLU A 92 1.71 -4.70 -5.63
N GLU A 93 0.75 -4.78 -6.55
CA GLU A 93 0.56 -3.76 -7.60
C GLU A 93 0.27 -2.38 -6.99
N ALA A 94 -0.50 -2.36 -5.91
CA ALA A 94 -0.77 -1.15 -5.15
C ALA A 94 0.49 -0.59 -4.48
N LEU A 95 1.36 -1.45 -3.94
CA LEU A 95 2.63 -1.04 -3.36
C LEU A 95 3.55 -0.46 -4.44
N ASP A 96 3.70 -1.13 -5.58
CA ASP A 96 4.52 -0.64 -6.69
C ASP A 96 4.04 0.71 -7.22
N THR A 97 2.73 0.87 -7.38
CA THR A 97 2.13 2.13 -7.82
C THR A 97 2.41 3.24 -6.81
N ALA A 98 2.23 2.98 -5.51
CA ALA A 98 2.45 3.97 -4.48
C ALA A 98 3.94 4.36 -4.36
N CYS A 99 4.84 3.37 -4.35
CA CYS A 99 6.28 3.63 -4.31
C CYS A 99 6.74 4.43 -5.53
N ALA A 100 6.24 4.13 -6.74
CA ALA A 100 6.61 4.86 -7.94
C ALA A 100 6.23 6.35 -7.87
N VAL A 101 5.10 6.69 -7.24
CA VAL A 101 4.68 8.09 -7.04
C VAL A 101 5.51 8.76 -5.94
N HIS A 102 5.58 8.12 -4.77
CA HIS A 102 6.20 8.71 -3.58
C HIS A 102 7.72 8.81 -3.65
N LEU A 103 8.39 7.81 -4.22
CA LEU A 103 9.85 7.82 -4.36
C LEU A 103 10.29 8.73 -5.51
N ALA A 104 9.47 8.92 -6.55
CA ALA A 104 9.74 9.92 -7.57
C ALA A 104 9.68 11.35 -7.01
N ASP A 105 8.75 11.63 -6.09
CA ASP A 105 8.65 12.93 -5.40
C ASP A 105 9.82 13.18 -4.42
N HIS A 106 10.51 12.14 -3.93
CA HIS A 106 11.61 12.27 -2.97
C HIS A 106 13.00 12.49 -3.61
N ASP A 107 13.12 12.37 -4.94
CA ASP A 107 14.38 12.52 -5.70
C ASP A 107 14.58 13.95 -6.26
N SER A 108 13.69 14.92 -5.99
CA SER A 108 13.75 16.31 -6.49
C SER A 108 14.28 17.34 -5.50
#